data_AF-A0A4Z2EM71-F1
#
_entry.id   AF-A0A4Z2EM71-F1
#
_cell.length_a   1.000
_cell.length_b   1.000
_cell.length_c   1.000
_cell.angle_alpha   90.00
_cell.angle_beta   90.00
_cell.angle_gamma   90.00
#
_symmetry.space_group_name_H-M   'P 1'
#
loop_
_entity.id
_entity.type
_entity.pdbx_description
1 polymer ?
#
loop_
_entity_poly.entity_id
_entity_poly.type
_entity_poly.pdbx_seq_one_letter_code
_entity_poly.pdbx_strand_id
1 'polypeptide(L)'
;MSGLLMWLLCWSVELQVRRPLMPVQLSPEQVGLEMLCLCGQLDLLIRAQMQQFQEQLGQGCSPEEEDTFQAQGSEILDQMLQCLEHLPKPMPQLEDYLDMVGLSVMFPRVEVFLIQGSPVDMLESPAMDEYFSHVARLNQLLVLSQQLEEDIRHLGSHRYIAHQLSVIYQVVSSFRGIQAFSEMKKDIEANFKQVKRSLAAEEGARHEPQLAAHYVTWILELTEGLTTVVLALPEELTEDMEQAVTFVSQFLS
;
A
#
# COMPACT_ATOMS: atom_id res chain seq x y z
N MET A 1 -6.97 25.70 -60.01
CA MET A 1 -5.79 25.34 -59.18
C MET A 1 -6.04 25.78 -57.74
N SER A 2 -6.89 25.06 -57.01
CA SER A 2 -7.25 25.42 -55.63
C SER A 2 -8.08 24.28 -54.99
N GLY A 3 -7.55 23.06 -55.01
CA GLY A 3 -8.25 21.88 -54.45
C GLY A 3 -7.35 20.78 -53.89
N LEU A 4 -6.04 21.00 -53.83
CA LEU A 4 -5.06 19.98 -53.44
C LEU A 4 -4.22 20.34 -52.20
N LEU A 5 -4.50 21.47 -51.56
CA LEU A 5 -3.81 21.91 -50.33
C LEU A 5 -4.62 21.67 -49.04
N MET A 6 -5.83 21.11 -49.13
CA MET A 6 -6.72 20.89 -47.97
C MET A 6 -6.74 19.44 -47.47
N TRP A 7 -5.70 18.66 -47.77
CA TRP A 7 -5.58 17.25 -47.34
C TRP A 7 -4.34 16.98 -46.49
N LEU A 8 -3.59 18.01 -46.10
CA LEU A 8 -2.31 17.85 -45.40
C LEU A 8 -2.29 18.32 -43.94
N LEU A 9 -3.44 18.68 -43.36
CA LEU A 9 -3.48 19.12 -41.96
C LEU A 9 -4.50 18.31 -41.16
N CYS A 10 -3.98 17.69 -40.10
CA CYS A 10 -4.68 17.08 -38.98
C CYS A 10 -5.08 15.59 -39.12
N TRP A 11 -4.08 14.73 -39.27
CA TRP A 11 -4.09 13.47 -38.50
C TRP A 11 -3.07 13.61 -37.37
N SER A 12 -3.55 14.07 -36.20
CA SER A 12 -2.85 13.77 -34.95
C SER A 12 -3.14 12.30 -34.66
N VAL A 13 -2.15 11.44 -34.88
CA VAL A 13 -2.24 10.04 -34.45
C VAL A 13 -1.82 10.02 -32.99
N GLU A 14 -2.80 9.93 -32.10
CA GLU A 14 -2.56 9.76 -30.67
C GLU A 14 -2.05 8.35 -30.43
N LEU A 15 -0.74 8.24 -30.18
CA LEU A 15 -0.06 6.96 -30.05
C LEU A 15 -0.29 6.44 -28.63
N GLN A 16 -1.41 5.73 -28.44
CA GLN A 16 -1.81 5.15 -27.17
C GLN A 16 -1.01 3.86 -26.88
N VAL A 17 0.29 4.01 -26.55
CA VAL A 17 1.23 2.89 -26.29
C VAL A 17 0.74 1.96 -25.15
N ARG A 18 -0.13 2.46 -24.27
CA ARG A 18 -0.63 1.75 -23.08
C ARG A 18 -1.97 1.03 -23.27
N ARG A 19 -2.70 1.24 -24.37
CA ARG A 19 -4.00 0.57 -24.56
C ARG A 19 -3.85 -0.84 -25.13
N PRO A 20 -4.49 -1.86 -24.54
CA PRO A 20 -4.47 -3.21 -25.08
C PRO A 20 -5.11 -3.24 -26.48
N LEU A 21 -4.50 -4.01 -27.39
CA LEU A 21 -4.93 -4.14 -28.79
C LEU A 21 -6.32 -4.79 -28.95
N MET A 22 -6.83 -5.44 -27.91
CA MET A 22 -8.21 -5.94 -27.84
C MET A 22 -8.97 -5.23 -26.72
N PRO A 23 -10.24 -4.84 -26.94
CA PRO A 23 -11.06 -4.29 -25.87
C PRO A 23 -11.27 -5.38 -24.81
N VAL A 24 -10.63 -5.23 -23.66
CA VAL A 24 -10.97 -6.01 -22.47
C VAL A 24 -12.32 -5.47 -22.01
N GLN A 25 -13.41 -6.19 -22.25
CA GLN A 25 -14.68 -5.83 -21.66
C GLN A 25 -14.63 -6.19 -20.18
N LEU A 26 -14.58 -5.18 -19.33
CA LEU A 26 -14.71 -5.37 -17.89
C LEU A 26 -16.18 -5.66 -17.54
N SER A 27 -16.41 -6.64 -16.67
CA SER A 27 -17.71 -6.81 -16.03
C SER A 27 -17.99 -5.64 -15.07
N PRO A 28 -19.25 -5.36 -14.69
CA PRO A 28 -19.55 -4.31 -13.71
C PRO A 28 -18.77 -4.46 -12.38
N GLU A 29 -18.55 -5.70 -11.93
CA GLU A 29 -17.77 -6.00 -10.73
C GLU A 29 -16.29 -5.64 -10.95
N GLN A 30 -15.73 -5.93 -12.12
CA GLN A 30 -14.36 -5.55 -12.48
C GLN A 30 -14.20 -4.04 -12.60
N VAL A 31 -15.21 -3.33 -13.11
CA VAL A 31 -15.23 -1.85 -13.10
C VAL A 31 -15.24 -1.32 -11.67
N GLY A 32 -16.01 -1.93 -10.77
CA GLY A 32 -16.01 -1.58 -9.34
C GLY A 32 -14.63 -1.75 -8.68
N LEU A 33 -13.96 -2.88 -8.93
CA LEU A 33 -12.63 -3.16 -8.41
C LEU A 33 -11.57 -2.22 -8.99
N GLU A 34 -11.62 -1.94 -10.28
CA GLU A 34 -10.68 -0.99 -10.91
C GLU A 34 -10.91 0.43 -10.37
N MET A 35 -12.16 0.85 -10.24
CA MET A 35 -12.51 2.15 -9.66
C MET A 35 -12.02 2.27 -8.22
N LEU A 36 -12.17 1.22 -7.40
CA LEU A 36 -11.62 1.17 -6.05
C LEU A 36 -10.10 1.40 -6.04
N CYS A 37 -9.37 0.73 -6.94
CA CYS A 37 -7.92 0.89 -7.08
C CYS A 37 -7.54 2.31 -7.52
N LEU A 38 -8.25 2.89 -8.48
CA LEU A 38 -8.01 4.24 -9.00
C LEU A 38 -8.32 5.31 -7.95
N CYS A 39 -9.41 5.18 -7.20
CA CYS A 39 -9.72 6.02 -6.04
C CYS A 39 -8.61 5.96 -4.99
N GLY A 40 -8.09 4.76 -4.68
CA GLY A 40 -6.97 4.61 -3.74
C GLY A 40 -5.69 5.29 -4.23
N GLN A 41 -5.37 5.20 -5.52
CA GLN A 41 -4.22 5.88 -6.11
C GLN A 41 -4.37 7.41 -6.05
N LEU A 42 -5.54 7.92 -6.46
CA LEU A 42 -5.82 9.35 -6.44
C LEU A 42 -5.83 9.92 -5.02
N ASP A 43 -6.40 9.19 -4.06
CA ASP A 43 -6.38 9.55 -2.64
C ASP A 43 -4.95 9.69 -2.10
N LEU A 44 -4.09 8.70 -2.35
CA LEU A 44 -2.69 8.75 -1.94
C LEU A 44 -1.92 9.90 -2.60
N LEU A 45 -2.20 10.17 -3.87
CA LEU A 45 -1.61 11.29 -4.62
C LEU A 45 -2.04 12.64 -4.02
N ILE A 46 -3.33 12.81 -3.70
CA ILE A 46 -3.86 14.00 -3.01
C ILE A 46 -3.19 14.18 -1.65
N ARG A 47 -3.05 13.10 -0.86
CA ARG A 47 -2.39 13.17 0.47
C ARG A 47 -0.93 13.61 0.36
N ALA A 48 -0.20 13.11 -0.62
CA ALA A 48 1.19 13.52 -0.85
C ALA A 48 1.29 15.02 -1.19
N GLN A 49 0.41 15.51 -2.07
CA GLN A 49 0.32 16.93 -2.41
C GLN A 49 -0.02 17.80 -1.20
N MET A 50 -0.91 17.32 -0.32
CA MET A 50 -1.28 18.01 0.90
C MET A 50 -0.14 18.10 1.92
N GLN A 51 0.63 17.03 2.10
CA GLN A 51 1.82 17.06 2.95
C GLN A 51 2.84 18.08 2.44
N GLN A 52 3.07 18.11 1.13
CA GLN A 52 3.98 19.07 0.54
C GLN A 52 3.52 20.53 0.74
N PHE A 53 2.23 20.83 0.58
CA PHE A 53 1.70 22.16 0.88
C PHE A 53 1.95 22.57 2.33
N GLN A 54 1.74 21.66 3.27
CA GLN A 54 2.01 21.91 4.69
C GLN A 54 3.51 22.18 4.93
N GLU A 55 4.41 21.46 4.27
CA GLU A 55 5.85 21.70 4.34
C GLU A 55 6.25 23.06 3.75
N GLN A 56 5.71 23.43 2.59
CA GLN A 56 5.95 24.72 1.95
C GLN A 56 5.45 25.88 2.82
N LEU A 57 4.25 25.76 3.38
CA LEU A 57 3.69 26.73 4.33
C LEU A 57 4.55 26.86 5.59
N GLY A 58 5.05 25.74 6.13
CA GLY A 58 5.98 25.73 7.25
C GLY A 58 7.31 26.43 6.95
N GLN A 59 7.72 26.48 5.69
CA GLN A 59 8.90 27.20 5.20
C GLN A 59 8.60 28.67 4.81
N GLY A 60 7.34 29.11 4.90
CA GLY A 60 6.91 30.46 4.54
C GLY A 60 6.77 30.69 3.03
N CYS A 61 6.74 29.62 2.23
CA CYS A 61 6.47 29.67 0.80
C CYS A 61 4.96 29.69 0.53
N SER A 62 4.56 30.25 -0.61
CA SER A 62 3.18 30.09 -1.09
C SER A 62 3.01 28.67 -1.62
N PRO A 63 1.93 27.96 -1.27
CA PRO A 63 1.72 26.61 -1.74
C PRO A 63 1.48 26.60 -3.25
N GLU A 64 2.27 25.81 -3.97
CA GLU A 64 2.17 25.62 -5.42
C GLU A 64 2.00 24.13 -5.73
N GLU A 65 0.98 23.79 -6.52
CA GLU A 65 0.75 22.43 -7.01
C GLU A 65 1.93 21.97 -7.86
N GLU A 66 2.34 20.71 -7.70
CA GLU A 66 3.37 20.16 -8.57
C GLU A 66 2.81 19.80 -9.94
N ASP A 67 3.58 20.11 -11.00
CA ASP A 67 3.26 19.67 -12.36
C ASP A 67 3.10 18.13 -12.45
N THR A 68 3.87 17.39 -11.64
CA THR A 68 3.79 15.92 -11.52
C THR A 68 2.46 15.46 -10.94
N PHE A 69 1.94 16.17 -9.93
CA PHE A 69 0.63 15.90 -9.35
C PHE A 69 -0.48 16.09 -10.39
N GLN A 70 -0.46 17.20 -11.12
CA GLN A 70 -1.48 17.49 -12.15
C GLN A 70 -1.45 16.44 -13.27
N ALA A 71 -0.27 16.07 -13.76
CA ALA A 71 -0.12 15.06 -14.80
C ALA A 71 -0.63 13.68 -14.35
N GLN A 72 -0.24 13.23 -13.15
CA GLN A 72 -0.67 11.93 -12.61
C GLN A 72 -2.16 11.93 -12.26
N GLY A 73 -2.68 13.02 -11.68
CA GLY A 73 -4.10 13.18 -11.37
C GLY A 73 -4.96 13.11 -12.62
N SER A 74 -4.58 13.84 -13.68
CA SER A 74 -5.28 13.77 -14.97
C SER A 74 -5.24 12.37 -15.57
N GLU A 75 -4.11 11.67 -15.51
CA GLU A 75 -4.00 10.29 -16.02
C GLU A 75 -4.94 9.34 -15.26
N ILE A 76 -5.04 9.45 -13.93
CA ILE A 76 -5.93 8.63 -13.12
C ILE A 76 -7.40 8.94 -13.43
N LEU A 77 -7.77 10.23 -13.54
CA LEU A 77 -9.13 10.63 -13.91
C LEU A 77 -9.53 10.11 -15.30
N ASP A 78 -8.64 10.19 -16.28
CA ASP A 78 -8.87 9.63 -17.61
C ASP A 78 -9.07 8.11 -17.57
N GLN A 79 -8.34 7.40 -16.70
CA GLN A 79 -8.53 5.96 -16.49
C GLN A 79 -9.87 5.65 -15.80
N MET A 80 -10.30 6.46 -14.83
CA MET A 80 -11.61 6.31 -14.17
C MET A 80 -12.75 6.48 -15.18
N LEU A 81 -12.68 7.51 -16.04
CA LEU A 81 -13.67 7.73 -17.10
C LEU A 81 -13.67 6.58 -18.11
N GLN A 82 -12.50 6.07 -18.49
CA GLN A 82 -12.39 4.89 -19.36
C GLN A 82 -13.01 3.63 -18.72
N CYS A 83 -12.88 3.45 -17.41
CA CYS A 83 -13.52 2.35 -16.69
C CYS A 83 -15.05 2.40 -16.82
N LEU A 84 -15.65 3.59 -16.75
CA LEU A 84 -17.10 3.77 -16.90
C LEU A 84 -17.61 3.46 -18.30
N GLU A 85 -16.77 3.55 -19.34
CA GLU A 85 -17.15 3.20 -20.72
C GLU A 85 -17.54 1.71 -20.87
N HIS A 86 -17.13 0.86 -19.93
CA HIS A 86 -17.47 -0.56 -19.90
C HIS A 86 -18.87 -0.84 -19.31
N LEU A 87 -19.52 0.15 -18.69
CA LEU A 87 -20.85 0.02 -18.11
C LEU A 87 -21.97 0.13 -19.15
N PRO A 88 -23.16 -0.45 -18.89
CA PRO A 88 -24.30 -0.32 -19.79
C PRO A 88 -24.74 1.15 -19.92
N LYS A 89 -25.22 1.52 -21.12
CA LYS A 89 -25.71 2.87 -21.38
C LYS A 89 -27.11 3.08 -20.76
N PRO A 90 -27.43 4.27 -20.22
CA PRO A 90 -26.59 5.48 -20.20
C PRO A 90 -25.45 5.39 -19.18
N MET A 91 -24.26 5.82 -19.59
CA MET A 91 -23.07 5.85 -18.73
C MET A 91 -23.31 6.86 -17.60
N PRO A 92 -23.12 6.48 -16.32
CA PRO A 92 -23.26 7.41 -15.20
C PRO A 92 -22.16 8.48 -15.24
N GLN A 93 -22.40 9.62 -14.60
CA GLN A 93 -21.31 10.55 -14.30
C GLN A 93 -20.38 9.93 -13.25
N LEU A 94 -19.12 10.38 -13.20
CA LEU A 94 -18.15 9.80 -12.28
C LEU A 94 -18.57 9.96 -10.81
N GLU A 95 -18.94 11.16 -10.41
CA GLU A 95 -19.47 11.49 -9.07
C GLU A 95 -20.68 10.59 -8.72
N ASP A 96 -21.69 10.53 -9.60
CA ASP A 96 -22.88 9.68 -9.41
C ASP A 96 -22.53 8.20 -9.24
N TYR A 97 -21.54 7.71 -9.97
CA TYR A 97 -21.09 6.32 -9.87
C TYR A 97 -20.40 6.07 -8.53
N LEU A 98 -19.47 6.94 -8.12
CA LEU A 98 -18.76 6.81 -6.84
C LEU A 98 -19.74 6.82 -5.66
N ASP A 99 -20.76 7.69 -5.71
CA ASP A 99 -21.85 7.72 -4.74
C ASP A 99 -22.68 6.43 -4.73
N MET A 100 -23.12 5.98 -5.90
CA MET A 100 -23.96 4.79 -6.04
C MET A 100 -23.29 3.54 -5.47
N VAL A 101 -21.98 3.40 -5.71
CA VAL A 101 -21.22 2.23 -5.29
C VAL A 101 -20.53 2.42 -3.94
N GLY A 102 -20.68 3.58 -3.29
CA GLY A 102 -20.19 3.89 -1.94
C GLY A 102 -18.70 4.27 -1.85
N LEU A 103 -18.01 4.49 -2.97
CA LEU A 103 -16.60 4.91 -2.99
C LEU A 103 -16.41 6.35 -2.51
N SER A 104 -17.40 7.23 -2.67
CA SER A 104 -17.33 8.61 -2.17
C SER A 104 -17.20 8.67 -0.65
N VAL A 105 -17.82 7.73 0.06
CA VAL A 105 -17.73 7.59 1.52
C VAL A 105 -16.37 7.05 1.95
N MET A 106 -15.79 6.11 1.19
CA MET A 106 -14.47 5.54 1.50
C MET A 106 -13.32 6.48 1.17
N PHE A 107 -13.43 7.23 0.07
CA PHE A 107 -12.42 8.14 -0.43
C PHE A 107 -12.96 9.57 -0.52
N PRO A 108 -13.34 10.19 0.62
CA PRO A 108 -13.96 11.51 0.62
C PRO A 108 -13.03 12.62 0.08
N ARG A 109 -11.71 12.42 0.12
CA ARG A 109 -10.76 13.34 -0.54
C ARG A 109 -10.88 13.31 -2.06
N VAL A 110 -11.13 12.14 -2.64
CA VAL A 110 -11.35 12.00 -4.09
C VAL A 110 -12.64 12.72 -4.48
N GLU A 111 -13.72 12.52 -3.72
CA GLU A 111 -15.00 13.22 -3.93
C GLU A 111 -14.83 14.75 -3.91
N VAL A 112 -14.19 15.27 -2.86
CA VAL A 112 -13.93 16.71 -2.73
C VAL A 112 -13.04 17.22 -3.86
N PHE A 113 -12.01 16.46 -4.25
CA PHE A 113 -11.13 16.82 -5.35
C PHE A 113 -11.86 16.89 -6.70
N LEU A 114 -12.78 15.96 -6.98
CA LEU A 114 -13.61 15.99 -8.19
C LEU A 114 -14.48 17.25 -8.25
N ILE A 115 -15.06 17.65 -7.11
CA ILE A 115 -15.94 18.83 -7.03
C ILE A 115 -15.15 20.15 -7.11
N GLN A 116 -14.02 20.25 -6.40
CA GLN A 116 -13.28 21.50 -6.25
C GLN A 116 -12.18 21.69 -7.30
N GLY A 117 -11.72 20.61 -7.90
CA GLY A 117 -10.62 20.61 -8.86
C GLY A 117 -9.23 20.83 -8.25
N SER A 118 -9.12 20.87 -6.92
CA SER A 118 -7.84 21.04 -6.22
C SER A 118 -7.80 20.24 -4.90
N PRO A 119 -6.62 19.81 -4.43
CA PRO A 119 -6.46 19.16 -3.13
C PRO A 119 -6.90 20.07 -1.99
N VAL A 120 -7.66 19.53 -1.04
CA VAL A 120 -8.11 20.26 0.14
C VAL A 120 -7.89 19.44 1.40
N ASP A 121 -7.52 20.14 2.47
CA ASP A 121 -7.32 19.53 3.77
C ASP A 121 -8.66 19.05 4.35
N MET A 122 -8.65 17.84 4.91
CA MET A 122 -9.86 17.24 5.45
C MET A 122 -10.03 17.65 6.90
N LEU A 123 -11.25 18.06 7.28
CA LEU A 123 -11.57 18.40 8.67
C LEU A 123 -11.54 17.17 9.59
N GLU A 124 -11.89 16.00 9.04
CA GLU A 124 -11.91 14.72 9.75
C GLU A 124 -11.01 13.71 9.02
N SER A 125 -10.34 12.83 9.78
CA SER A 125 -9.51 11.77 9.19
C SER A 125 -10.41 10.76 8.48
N PRO A 126 -10.25 10.56 7.17
CA PRO A 126 -10.98 9.52 6.45
C PRO A 126 -10.65 8.13 7.00
N ALA A 127 -11.62 7.22 6.89
CA ALA A 127 -11.46 5.88 7.45
C ALA A 127 -10.37 5.05 6.76
N MET A 128 -10.12 5.30 5.46
CA MET A 128 -9.09 4.60 4.69
C MET A 128 -7.66 5.05 5.00
N ASP A 129 -7.46 6.09 5.84
CA ASP A 129 -6.12 6.62 6.14
C ASP A 129 -5.23 5.58 6.84
N GLU A 130 -5.82 4.81 7.75
CA GLU A 130 -5.09 3.81 8.53
C GLU A 130 -4.97 2.49 7.76
N TYR A 131 -5.91 2.18 6.87
CA TYR A 131 -5.96 0.93 6.09
C TYR A 131 -4.64 0.63 5.38
N PHE A 132 -4.14 1.55 4.54
CA PHE A 132 -2.91 1.32 3.78
C PHE A 132 -1.70 1.18 4.69
N SER A 133 -1.64 1.99 5.76
CA SER A 133 -0.57 1.90 6.75
C SER A 133 -0.57 0.55 7.46
N HIS A 134 -1.75 0.01 7.73
CA HIS A 134 -1.94 -1.26 8.41
C HIS A 134 -1.56 -2.43 7.53
N VAL A 135 -2.07 -2.48 6.29
CA VAL A 135 -1.70 -3.48 5.28
C VAL A 135 -0.20 -3.46 5.03
N ALA A 136 0.42 -2.27 4.95
CA ALA A 136 1.87 -2.15 4.80
C ALA A 136 2.63 -2.77 5.98
N ARG A 137 2.19 -2.54 7.23
CA ARG A 137 2.79 -3.16 8.42
C ARG A 137 2.63 -4.69 8.42
N LEU A 138 1.47 -5.22 8.03
CA LEU A 138 1.23 -6.66 7.93
C LEU A 138 2.17 -7.30 6.90
N ASN A 139 2.23 -6.70 5.72
CA ASN A 139 3.10 -7.17 4.65
C ASN A 139 4.58 -7.07 5.06
N GLN A 140 4.99 -5.98 5.70
CA GLN A 140 6.34 -5.82 6.23
C GLN A 140 6.68 -6.92 7.23
N LEU A 141 5.78 -7.24 8.16
CA LEU A 141 5.99 -8.30 9.15
C LEU A 141 6.14 -9.67 8.47
N LEU A 142 5.28 -9.97 7.50
CA LEU A 142 5.31 -11.22 6.75
C LEU A 142 6.63 -11.39 6.00
N VAL A 143 7.02 -10.38 5.21
CA VAL A 143 8.24 -10.41 4.39
C VAL A 143 9.48 -10.51 5.26
N LEU A 144 9.56 -9.74 6.35
CA LEU A 144 10.70 -9.81 7.26
C LEU A 144 10.81 -11.17 7.95
N SER A 145 9.67 -11.78 8.31
CA SER A 145 9.65 -13.10 8.95
C SER A 145 10.15 -14.18 7.99
N GLN A 146 9.66 -14.18 6.74
CA GLN A 146 10.11 -15.09 5.69
C GLN A 146 11.59 -14.90 5.33
N GLN A 147 12.04 -13.65 5.25
CA GLN A 147 13.44 -13.35 4.97
C GLN A 147 14.36 -13.85 6.09
N LEU A 148 13.99 -13.61 7.35
CA LEU A 148 14.77 -14.08 8.50
C LEU A 148 14.82 -15.61 8.55
N GLU A 149 13.70 -16.26 8.25
CA GLU A 149 13.60 -17.71 8.18
C GLU A 149 14.56 -18.29 7.11
N GLU A 150 14.55 -17.73 5.91
CA GLU A 150 15.47 -18.10 4.81
C GLU A 150 16.93 -17.86 5.21
N ASP A 151 17.21 -16.70 5.79
CA ASP A 151 18.57 -16.32 6.18
C ASP A 151 19.15 -17.26 7.25
N ILE A 152 18.33 -17.70 8.21
CA ILE A 152 18.74 -18.67 9.23
C ILE A 152 19.06 -20.04 8.65
N ARG A 153 18.35 -20.47 7.59
CA ARG A 153 18.55 -21.80 6.99
C ARG A 153 19.70 -21.83 6.00
N HIS A 154 19.94 -20.73 5.31
CA HIS A 154 20.76 -20.73 4.10
C HIS A 154 22.04 -19.88 4.20
N LEU A 155 22.14 -18.94 5.14
CA LEU A 155 23.36 -18.15 5.27
C LEU A 155 24.47 -18.93 6.00
N GLY A 156 25.70 -18.79 5.47
CA GLY A 156 26.91 -19.26 6.16
C GLY A 156 27.25 -18.43 7.41
N SER A 157 26.75 -17.20 7.50
CA SER A 157 27.03 -16.22 8.55
C SER A 157 25.74 -15.61 9.10
N HIS A 158 25.59 -15.62 10.42
CA HIS A 158 24.43 -15.08 11.14
C HIS A 158 24.68 -13.69 11.74
N ARG A 159 25.69 -12.96 11.25
CA ARG A 159 26.09 -11.66 11.80
C ARG A 159 24.95 -10.63 11.89
N TYR A 160 24.01 -10.67 10.96
CA TYR A 160 22.92 -9.70 10.86
C TYR A 160 21.60 -10.15 11.48
N ILE A 161 21.52 -11.38 11.98
CA ILE A 161 20.29 -11.94 12.55
C ILE A 161 19.77 -11.09 13.72
N ALA A 162 20.65 -10.66 14.62
CA ALA A 162 20.26 -9.80 15.73
C ALA A 162 19.66 -8.46 15.28
N HIS A 163 20.11 -7.94 14.12
CA HIS A 163 19.54 -6.72 13.55
C HIS A 163 18.18 -7.01 12.92
N GLN A 164 18.05 -8.04 12.09
CA GLN A 164 16.79 -8.43 11.48
C GLN A 164 15.70 -8.71 12.53
N LEU A 165 16.05 -9.44 13.59
CA LEU A 165 15.18 -9.70 14.73
C LEU A 165 14.73 -8.40 15.44
N SER A 166 15.61 -7.40 15.54
CA SER A 166 15.24 -6.09 16.10
C SER A 166 14.25 -5.32 15.21
N VAL A 167 14.37 -5.44 13.89
CA VAL A 167 13.42 -4.83 12.94
C VAL A 167 12.07 -5.52 13.04
N ILE A 168 12.03 -6.86 13.08
CA ILE A 168 10.79 -7.61 13.33
C ILE A 168 10.16 -7.17 14.65
N TYR A 169 10.92 -7.13 15.73
CA TYR A 169 10.43 -6.66 17.03
C TYR A 169 9.80 -5.27 16.95
N GLN A 170 10.40 -4.33 16.22
CA GLN A 170 9.85 -2.99 16.03
C GLN A 170 8.51 -3.02 15.27
N VAL A 171 8.40 -3.84 14.22
CA VAL A 171 7.16 -3.99 13.45
C VAL A 171 6.08 -4.64 14.31
N VAL A 172 6.37 -5.73 15.02
CA VAL A 172 5.45 -6.36 15.98
C VAL A 172 5.05 -5.34 17.07
N SER A 173 5.97 -4.44 17.46
CA SER A 173 5.75 -3.33 18.39
C SER A 173 4.79 -2.25 17.92
N SER A 174 4.64 -2.07 16.62
CA SER A 174 3.69 -1.11 16.07
C SER A 174 2.23 -1.55 16.20
N PHE A 175 1.97 -2.86 16.29
CA PHE A 175 0.63 -3.39 16.51
C PHE A 175 0.19 -3.29 17.97
N ARG A 176 -1.10 -2.97 18.17
CA ARG A 176 -1.77 -2.86 19.47
C ARG A 176 -2.85 -3.94 19.59
N GLY A 177 -3.23 -4.29 20.82
CA GLY A 177 -4.38 -5.18 21.07
C GLY A 177 -4.17 -6.68 20.85
N ILE A 178 -3.16 -7.09 20.08
CA ILE A 178 -3.00 -8.51 19.71
C ILE A 178 -2.20 -9.27 20.77
N GLN A 179 -2.85 -10.24 21.42
CA GLN A 179 -2.24 -11.04 22.48
C GLN A 179 -1.06 -11.88 21.97
N ALA A 180 -1.21 -12.56 20.83
CA ALA A 180 -0.15 -13.41 20.26
C ALA A 180 1.15 -12.63 20.01
N PHE A 181 1.04 -11.41 19.45
CA PHE A 181 2.17 -10.52 19.25
C PHE A 181 2.78 -10.03 20.57
N SER A 182 1.96 -9.83 21.60
CA SER A 182 2.44 -9.48 22.93
C SER A 182 3.27 -10.59 23.59
N GLU A 183 2.90 -11.85 23.36
CA GLU A 183 3.66 -13.02 23.83
C GLU A 183 4.97 -13.16 23.06
N MET A 184 4.93 -13.06 21.72
CA MET A 184 6.13 -13.11 20.87
C MET A 184 7.12 -11.97 21.18
N LYS A 185 6.64 -10.74 21.47
CA LYS A 185 7.50 -9.64 21.93
C LYS A 185 8.30 -10.00 23.17
N LYS A 186 7.62 -10.51 24.20
CA LYS A 186 8.26 -10.89 25.47
C LYS A 186 9.30 -11.98 25.26
N ASP A 187 9.00 -12.93 24.38
CA ASP A 187 9.92 -14.00 24.03
C ASP A 187 11.17 -13.49 23.30
N ILE A 188 11.00 -12.55 22.36
CA ILE A 188 12.13 -11.85 21.73
C ILE A 188 12.96 -11.12 22.80
N GLU A 189 12.33 -10.33 23.67
CA GLU A 189 13.02 -9.58 24.73
C GLU A 189 13.85 -10.47 25.66
N ALA A 190 13.32 -11.65 26.00
CA ALA A 190 13.97 -12.61 26.89
C ALA A 190 15.26 -13.18 26.27
N ASN A 191 15.25 -13.45 24.96
CA ASN A 191 16.35 -14.11 24.26
C ASN A 191 17.34 -13.14 23.58
N PHE A 192 16.91 -11.91 23.27
CA PHE A 192 17.65 -10.97 22.43
C PHE A 192 19.07 -10.67 22.90
N LYS A 193 19.26 -10.45 24.21
CA LYS A 193 20.59 -10.15 24.77
C LYS A 193 21.57 -11.32 24.57
N GLN A 194 21.07 -12.54 24.69
CA GLN A 194 21.87 -13.76 24.57
C GLN A 194 22.24 -14.01 23.10
N VAL A 195 21.27 -13.87 22.18
CA VAL A 195 21.47 -13.93 20.73
C VAL A 195 22.53 -12.91 20.28
N LYS A 196 22.37 -11.64 20.68
CA LYS A 196 23.31 -10.57 20.33
C LYS A 196 24.73 -10.85 20.82
N ARG A 197 24.88 -11.40 22.04
CA ARG A 197 26.19 -11.79 22.59
C ARG A 197 26.80 -12.96 21.83
N SER A 198 26.02 -13.97 21.47
CA SER A 198 26.51 -15.13 20.71
C SER A 198 27.04 -14.77 19.32
N LEU A 199 26.55 -13.65 18.76
CA LEU A 199 26.92 -13.14 17.44
C LEU A 199 27.97 -12.02 17.50
N ALA A 200 28.39 -11.60 18.69
CA ALA A 200 29.45 -10.61 18.82
C ALA A 200 30.77 -11.27 18.39
N ALA A 201 31.38 -10.75 17.31
CA ALA A 201 32.66 -11.26 16.83
C ALA A 201 33.74 -11.02 17.89
N GLU A 202 34.48 -12.06 18.27
CA GLU A 202 35.77 -11.89 18.92
C GLU A 202 36.78 -11.39 17.88
N GLU A 203 37.49 -10.31 18.18
CA GLU A 203 38.55 -9.78 17.31
C GLU A 203 39.61 -10.88 17.07
N GLY A 204 39.68 -11.39 15.83
CA GLY A 204 40.62 -12.44 15.42
C GLY A 204 40.04 -13.84 15.23
N ALA A 205 38.73 -14.04 15.38
CA ALA A 205 38.08 -15.32 15.13
C ALA A 205 38.19 -15.72 13.63
N ARG A 206 38.61 -16.97 13.37
CA ARG A 206 38.72 -17.51 12.00
C ARG A 206 37.39 -17.94 11.38
N HIS A 207 36.33 -18.03 12.18
CA HIS A 207 35.04 -18.57 11.76
C HIS A 207 33.99 -17.46 11.75
N GLU A 208 33.10 -17.48 10.76
CA GLU A 208 31.97 -16.57 10.69
C GLU A 208 31.03 -16.80 11.88
N PRO A 209 30.40 -15.75 12.43
CA PRO A 209 29.52 -15.89 13.59
C PRO A 209 28.30 -16.72 13.21
N GLN A 210 28.11 -17.84 13.89
CA GLN A 210 26.95 -18.72 13.74
C GLN A 210 26.17 -18.80 15.05
N LEU A 211 24.86 -18.98 14.91
CA LEU A 211 23.98 -19.19 16.05
C LEU A 211 24.09 -20.62 16.56
N ALA A 212 23.95 -20.78 17.87
CA ALA A 212 23.75 -22.09 18.45
C ALA A 212 22.43 -22.69 17.97
N ALA A 213 22.38 -24.01 17.82
CA ALA A 213 21.23 -24.73 17.24
C ALA A 213 19.89 -24.39 17.92
N HIS A 214 19.89 -24.20 19.24
CA HIS A 214 18.67 -23.83 19.97
C HIS A 214 18.12 -22.44 19.59
N TYR A 215 18.98 -21.45 19.29
CA TYR A 215 18.52 -20.16 18.79
C TYR A 215 18.05 -20.24 17.34
N VAL A 216 18.66 -21.12 16.54
CA VAL A 216 18.18 -21.39 15.18
C VAL A 216 16.77 -21.93 15.23
N THR A 217 16.53 -23.01 16.00
CA THR A 217 15.19 -23.58 16.16
C THR A 217 14.20 -22.55 16.71
N TRP A 218 14.57 -21.82 17.75
CA TRP A 218 13.73 -20.78 18.34
C TRP A 218 13.33 -19.68 17.34
N ILE A 219 14.27 -19.17 16.54
CA ILE A 219 13.96 -18.14 15.54
C ILE A 219 13.03 -18.71 14.45
N LEU A 220 13.25 -19.95 14.01
CA LEU A 220 12.37 -20.59 13.03
C LEU A 220 10.94 -20.77 13.56
N GLU A 221 10.79 -21.19 14.82
CA GLU A 221 9.48 -21.28 15.49
C GLU A 221 8.82 -19.90 15.62
N LEU A 222 9.60 -18.86 15.95
CA LEU A 222 9.13 -17.48 16.04
C LEU A 222 8.64 -16.96 14.68
N THR A 223 9.42 -17.14 13.60
CA THR A 223 9.04 -16.67 12.25
C THR A 223 7.82 -17.43 11.73
N GLU A 224 7.74 -18.74 11.94
CA GLU A 224 6.57 -19.55 11.59
C GLU A 224 5.32 -19.09 12.36
N GLY A 225 5.47 -18.83 13.67
CA GLY A 225 4.39 -18.29 14.50
C GLY A 225 3.89 -16.93 14.01
N LEU A 226 4.79 -16.00 13.71
CA LEU A 226 4.45 -14.69 13.16
C LEU A 226 3.73 -14.79 11.82
N THR A 227 4.26 -15.58 10.89
CA THR A 227 3.66 -15.83 9.58
C THR A 227 2.28 -16.47 9.74
N THR A 228 2.12 -17.44 10.63
CA THR A 228 0.83 -18.09 10.89
C THR A 228 -0.21 -17.10 11.38
N VAL A 229 0.13 -16.25 12.36
CA VAL A 229 -0.81 -15.25 12.89
C VAL A 229 -1.19 -14.23 11.82
N VAL A 230 -0.23 -13.73 11.04
CA VAL A 230 -0.50 -12.75 9.97
C VAL A 230 -1.37 -13.35 8.87
N LEU A 231 -1.10 -14.59 8.44
CA LEU A 231 -1.87 -15.27 7.38
C LEU A 231 -3.26 -15.72 7.86
N ALA A 232 -3.43 -16.02 9.15
CA ALA A 232 -4.71 -16.37 9.72
C ALA A 232 -5.68 -15.18 9.78
N LEU A 233 -5.17 -13.94 9.72
CA LEU A 233 -5.94 -12.69 9.76
C LEU A 233 -7.05 -12.72 10.84
N PRO A 234 -6.70 -12.93 12.12
CA PRO A 234 -7.68 -12.92 13.21
C PRO A 234 -8.37 -11.55 13.33
N GLU A 235 -9.52 -11.51 14.00
CA GLU A 235 -10.37 -10.31 14.08
C GLU A 235 -9.59 -9.09 14.62
N GLU A 236 -8.75 -9.27 15.63
CA GLU A 236 -7.94 -8.18 16.21
C GLU A 236 -6.92 -7.60 15.22
N LEU A 237 -6.60 -8.33 14.15
CA LEU A 237 -5.74 -7.88 13.06
C LEU A 237 -6.53 -7.26 11.90
N THR A 238 -7.83 -7.47 11.82
CA THR A 238 -8.68 -6.99 10.71
C THR A 238 -9.63 -5.87 11.13
N GLU A 239 -9.72 -5.50 12.41
CA GLU A 239 -10.51 -4.34 12.90
C GLU A 239 -10.23 -3.07 12.07
N ASP A 240 -8.95 -2.71 11.89
CA ASP A 240 -8.53 -1.53 11.10
C ASP A 240 -8.81 -1.69 9.58
N MET A 241 -9.22 -2.88 9.14
CA MET A 241 -9.56 -3.20 7.74
C MET A 241 -11.08 -3.40 7.54
N GLU A 242 -11.88 -3.40 8.61
CA GLU A 242 -13.28 -3.83 8.58
C GLU A 242 -14.11 -3.06 7.54
N GLN A 243 -13.91 -1.75 7.43
CA GLN A 243 -14.65 -0.92 6.48
C GLN A 243 -14.31 -1.26 5.02
N ALA A 244 -13.02 -1.48 4.72
CA ALA A 244 -12.59 -1.88 3.39
C ALA A 244 -13.06 -3.31 3.04
N VAL A 245 -12.99 -4.23 4.00
CA VAL A 245 -13.43 -5.62 3.83
C VAL A 245 -14.95 -5.68 3.63
N THR A 246 -15.71 -4.93 4.43
CA THR A 246 -17.17 -4.82 4.29
C THR A 246 -17.53 -4.29 2.92
N PHE A 247 -16.84 -3.24 2.46
CA PHE A 247 -17.06 -2.69 1.13
C PHE A 247 -16.77 -3.71 0.03
N VAL A 248 -15.58 -4.30 0.00
CA VAL A 248 -15.21 -5.30 -1.02
C VAL A 248 -16.17 -6.49 -1.02
N SER A 249 -16.64 -6.92 0.16
CA SER A 249 -17.62 -8.02 0.26
C SER A 249 -18.94 -7.72 -0.42
N GLN A 250 -19.36 -6.45 -0.52
CA GLN A 250 -20.59 -6.02 -1.22
C GLN A 250 -20.44 -6.06 -2.75
N PHE A 251 -19.22 -5.97 -3.28
CA PHE A 251 -18.95 -6.06 -4.73
C PHE A 251 -18.73 -7.50 -5.22
N LEU A 252 -18.30 -8.39 -4.33
CA LEU A 252 -17.99 -9.79 -4.65
C LEU A 252 -19.16 -10.75 -4.41
N SER A 253 -20.26 -10.27 -3.83
CA SER A 253 -21.50 -11.02 -3.54
C SER A 253 -22.53 -10.90 -4.65
#